data_AF-A0A968KCD7-F1
#
_entry.id   AF-A0A968KCD7-F1
#
_cell.length_a   1.000
_cell.length_b   1.000
_cell.length_c   1.000
_cell.angle_alpha   90.00
_cell.angle_beta   90.00
_cell.angle_gamma   90.00
#
_symmetry.space_group_name_H-M   'P 1'
#
loop_
_entity.id
_entity.type
_entity.pdbx_description
1 polymer ?
#
loop_
_entity_poly.entity_id
_entity_poly.type
_entity_poly.pdbx_seq_one_letter_code
_entity_poly.pdbx_strand_id
1 'polypeptide(L)' 'TILALVMLIVGLAFKVGAVPFHMWVPDSYEGAATPVTTFMSVGVKAAAVAVLVRVLVGAFGDPVSMSLYTGWTP' A
#
# COMPACT_ATOMS: atom_id res chain seq x y z
N THR A 1 -14.88 -10.59 -4.39
CA THR A 1 -13.42 -10.75 -4.56
C THR A 1 -12.79 -9.64 -5.38
N ILE A 2 -13.27 -9.34 -6.59
CA ILE A 2 -12.69 -8.25 -7.42
C ILE A 2 -12.76 -6.88 -6.71
N LEU A 3 -13.90 -6.52 -6.12
CA LEU A 3 -14.04 -5.27 -5.38
C LEU A 3 -13.03 -5.17 -4.22
N ALA A 4 -12.82 -6.25 -3.45
CA ALA A 4 -11.85 -6.28 -2.36
C ALA A 4 -10.42 -6.06 -2.85
N LEU A 5 -10.04 -6.70 -3.96
CA LEU A 5 -8.74 -6.49 -4.60
C LEU A 5 -8.58 -5.05 -5.10
N VAL A 6 -9.62 -4.47 -5.71
CA VAL A 6 -9.60 -3.07 -6.14
C VAL A 6 -9.42 -2.13 -4.95
N MET A 7 -10.18 -2.32 -3.86
CA MET A 7 -10.04 -1.47 -2.67
C MET A 7 -8.66 -1.60 -2.01
N LEU A 8 -8.10 -2.82 -1.99
CA LEU A 8 -6.74 -3.06 -1.51
C LEU A 8 -5.71 -2.28 -2.34
N ILE A 9 -5.77 -2.40 -3.67
CA ILE A 9 -4.84 -1.72 -4.58
C ILE A 9 -4.98 -0.20 -4.47
N VAL A 10 -6.22 0.31 -4.41
CA VAL A 10 -6.48 1.75 -4.23
C VAL A 10 -5.86 2.27 -2.92
N GLY A 11 -6.04 1.56 -1.80
CA GLY A 11 -5.46 1.96 -0.52
C GLY A 11 -3.93 1.97 -0.52
N LEU A 12 -3.30 0.96 -1.13
CA LEU A 12 -1.84 0.88 -1.24
C LEU A 12 -1.30 1.95 -2.21
N ALA A 13 -1.96 2.18 -3.34
CA ALA A 13 -1.58 3.20 -4.31
C ALA A 13 -1.68 4.62 -3.73
N PHE A 14 -2.73 4.90 -2.93
CA PHE A 14 -2.86 6.15 -2.17
C PHE A 14 -1.67 6.37 -1.22
N LYS A 15 -1.27 5.32 -0.48
CA LYS A 15 -0.18 5.42 0.50
C LYS A 15 1.17 5.77 -0.13
N VAL A 16 1.46 5.22 -1.31
CA VAL A 16 2.68 5.54 -2.06
C VAL A 16 2.56 6.89 -2.79
N GLY A 17 1.35 7.40 -3.00
CA GLY A 17 1.07 8.60 -3.79
C GLY A 17 1.23 8.35 -5.28
N ALA A 18 0.79 7.18 -5.77
CA ALA A 18 0.79 6.84 -7.18
C ALA A 18 -0.38 7.51 -7.92
N VAL A 19 -0.27 7.71 -9.24
CA VAL A 19 -1.38 8.19 -10.08
C VAL A 19 -2.51 7.15 -10.08
N PRO A 20 -3.80 7.55 -9.93
CA PRO A 20 -4.36 8.91 -9.82
C PRO A 20 -4.55 9.44 -8.38
N PHE A 21 -3.94 8.84 -7.36
CA PHE A 21 -4.19 9.11 -5.93
C PHE A 21 -3.15 10.02 -5.25
N HIS A 22 -2.42 10.83 -6.02
CA HIS A 22 -1.27 11.62 -5.53
C HIS A 22 -1.62 13.04 -5.08
N MET A 23 -2.89 13.45 -5.20
CA MET A 23 -3.33 14.84 -5.03
C MET A 23 -3.08 15.40 -3.63
N TRP A 24 -3.04 14.54 -2.61
CA TRP A 24 -2.75 14.94 -1.23
C TRP A 24 -1.27 15.28 -1.00
N VAL A 25 -0.36 14.76 -1.83
CA VAL A 25 1.09 14.79 -1.58
C VAL A 25 1.67 16.20 -1.60
N PRO A 26 1.41 17.04 -2.62
CA PRO A 26 2.01 18.38 -2.69
C PRO A 26 1.58 19.26 -1.51
N ASP A 27 0.28 19.38 -1.28
CA ASP A 27 -0.31 20.26 -0.26
C ASP A 27 0.12 19.83 1.17
N SER A 28 0.20 18.52 1.42
CA SER A 28 0.65 18.00 2.73
C SER A 28 2.15 18.21 2.97
N TYR A 29 2.97 18.17 1.92
CA TYR A 29 4.43 18.33 2.05
C TYR A 29 4.82 19.80 2.20
N GLU A 30 4.06 20.70 1.58
CA GLU A 30 4.19 22.15 1.76
C GLU A 30 3.70 22.61 3.14
N GLY A 31 2.58 22.07 3.63
CA GLY A 31 1.98 22.48 4.89
C GLY A 31 2.65 21.93 6.16
N ALA A 32 3.53 20.94 6.04
CA ALA A 32 4.15 20.26 7.19
C ALA A 32 5.55 20.80 7.52
N ALA A 33 5.94 20.68 8.79
CA ALA A 33 7.31 20.99 9.21
C ALA A 33 8.33 20.10 8.47
N THR A 34 9.45 20.67 8.07
CA THR A 34 10.50 19.98 7.28
C THR A 34 10.84 18.57 7.76
N PRO A 35 11.10 18.28 9.06
CA PRO A 35 11.42 16.91 9.48
C PRO A 35 10.26 15.91 9.22
N VAL A 36 9.01 16.37 9.30
CA VAL A 36 7.83 15.53 9.01
C VAL A 36 7.78 15.23 7.52
N THR A 37 7.95 16.24 6.66
CA THR A 37 7.98 16.06 5.19
C THR A 37 9.12 15.11 4.77
N THR A 38 10.31 15.26 5.35
CA THR A 38 11.45 14.37 5.06
C THR A 38 11.17 12.93 5.51
N PHE A 39 10.58 12.73 6.69
CA PHE A 39 10.23 11.38 7.16
C PHE A 39 9.11 10.75 6.33
N MET A 40 8.07 11.50 6.02
CA MET A 40 6.91 11.02 5.24
C MET A 40 7.25 10.73 3.78
N SER A 41 8.14 11.52 3.17
CA SER A 41 8.57 11.33 1.78
C SER A 41 9.45 10.09 1.58
N VAL A 42 10.21 9.69 2.60
CA VAL A 42 11.13 8.55 2.50
C VAL A 42 10.65 7.36 3.33
N GLY A 43 10.63 7.49 4.66
CA GLY A 43 10.37 6.37 5.57
C GLY A 43 9.01 5.73 5.35
N VAL A 44 7.96 6.54 5.29
CA VAL A 44 6.59 6.03 5.09
C VAL A 44 6.37 5.48 3.69
N LYS A 45 6.96 6.08 2.65
CA LYS A 45 6.88 5.53 1.27
C LYS A 45 7.66 4.22 1.14
N ALA A 46 8.84 4.11 1.75
CA ALA A 46 9.62 2.87 1.76
C ALA A 46 8.84 1.74 2.46
N ALA A 47 8.24 2.02 3.62
CA ALA A 47 7.37 1.08 4.32
C ALA A 47 6.16 0.67 3.47
N ALA A 48 5.52 1.61 2.77
CA ALA A 48 4.40 1.33 1.89
C ALA A 48 4.79 0.40 0.72
N VAL A 49 5.96 0.62 0.10
CA VAL A 49 6.50 -0.27 -0.94
C VAL A 49 6.82 -1.65 -0.37
N ALA A 50 7.41 -1.73 0.83
CA ALA A 50 7.68 -3.01 1.50
C ALA A 50 6.40 -3.80 1.77
N VAL A 51 5.34 -3.13 2.22
CA VAL A 51 4.01 -3.74 2.41
C VAL A 51 3.43 -4.20 1.08
N LEU A 52 3.55 -3.41 0.02
CA LEU A 52 3.08 -3.80 -1.31
C LEU A 52 3.74 -5.10 -1.78
N VAL A 53 5.08 -5.20 -1.64
CA VAL A 53 5.82 -6.43 -1.96
C VAL A 53 5.36 -7.59 -1.07
N ARG A 54 5.21 -7.37 0.25
CA ARG A 54 4.78 -8.41 1.19
C ARG A 54 3.40 -8.97 0.83
N VAL A 55 2.48 -8.10 0.44
CA VAL A 55 1.12 -8.50 0.05
C VAL A 55 1.14 -9.27 -1.27
N LEU A 56 1.80 -8.74 -2.30
CA LEU A 56 1.85 -9.39 -3.61
C LEU A 56 2.54 -10.74 -3.58
N VAL A 57 3.67 -10.87 -2.87
CA VAL A 57 4.43 -12.12 -2.80
C VAL A 57 3.84 -13.07 -1.76
N GLY A 58 3.51 -12.57 -0.56
CA GLY A 58 3.10 -13.41 0.56
C GLY A 58 1.64 -13.86 0.50
N ALA A 59 0.72 -12.98 0.07
CA ALA A 59 -0.71 -13.28 0.07
C ALA A 59 -1.26 -13.65 -1.32
N PHE A 60 -0.58 -13.25 -2.39
CA PHE A 60 -0.99 -13.57 -3.77
C PHE A 60 0.06 -14.38 -4.54
N GLY A 61 1.23 -14.66 -3.95
CA GLY A 61 2.24 -15.53 -4.54
C GLY A 61 2.24 -16.95 -3.97
N ASP A 62 1.54 -17.17 -2.86
CA ASP A 62 1.45 -18.47 -2.20
C ASP A 62 0.17 -19.23 -2.64
N PRO A 63 0.28 -20.41 -3.28
CA PRO A 63 -0.86 -21.16 -3.78
C PRO A 63 -1.87 -21.60 -2.70
N VAL A 64 -1.40 -21.78 -1.46
CA VAL A 64 -2.25 -22.17 -0.33
C VAL A 64 -3.14 -20.99 0.08
N SER A 65 -2.58 -19.79 0.18
CA SER A 65 -3.30 -18.57 0.52
C SER A 65 -4.35 -18.15 -0.53
N MET A 66 -4.15 -18.53 -1.80
CA MET A 66 -5.08 -18.25 -2.90
C MET A 66 -6.12 -19.35 -3.15
N SER A 67 -5.99 -20.51 -2.50
CA SER A 67 -6.90 -21.63 -2.74
C SER A 67 -8.26 -21.38 -2.07
N LEU A 68 -9.32 -21.54 -2.86
CA LEU A 68 -10.72 -21.39 -2.42
C LEU A 68 -11.16 -22.52 -1.46
N TYR A 69 -10.41 -23.62 -1.43
CA TYR A 69 -10.73 -24.81 -0.63
C TYR A 69 -9.97 -24.83 0.70
N THR A 70 -8.90 -24.05 0.80
CA THR A 70 -8.18 -23.79 2.04
C THR A 70 -8.73 -22.49 2.62
N GLY A 71 -9.83 -22.63 3.37
CA GLY A 71 -10.31 -21.54 4.24
C GLY A 71 -9.25 -21.15 5.28
N TRP A 72 -9.58 -20.16 6.12
CA TRP A 72 -8.75 -19.63 7.22
C TRP A 72 -7.92 -20.74 7.89
N THR A 73 -6.65 -20.87 7.51
CA THR A 73 -5.72 -21.78 8.19
C THR A 73 -5.26 -21.05 9.45
N PRO A 74 -5.52 -21.60 10.66
CA PRO A 74 -5.22 -20.93 11.91
C PRO A 74 -3.73 -20.62 12.09
#